data_AF-A0A4U7EJI2-F1
#
_entry.id   AF-A0A4U7EJI2-F1
#
_cell.length_a   1.000
_cell.length_b   1.000
_cell.length_c   1.000
_cell.angle_alpha   90.00
_cell.angle_beta   90.00
_cell.angle_gamma   90.00
#
_symmetry.space_group_name_H-M   'P 1'
#
loop_
_entity.id
_entity.type
_entity.pdbx_description
1 polymer ?
#
loop_
_entity_poly.entity_id
_entity_poly.type
_entity_poly.pdbx_seq_one_letter_code
_entity_poly.pdbx_strand_id
1 'polypeptide(L)'
;MSLPGSLRTVAAVAVYWTAIALGGSVLLPDPTSPLVAVPTLGGGAVVAHAAHTDRLVELGYAVGTMWIAVLALSIGTGVVDVFALPRREIAPLADYPGIAAIGTVGLLGVLVVAYAAFSRRSDERDAAESE
;
A
#
# COMPACT_ATOMS: atom_id res chain seq x y z
N MET A 1 -18.77 -18.74 17.44
CA MET A 1 -17.54 -19.55 17.55
C MET A 1 -16.36 -18.65 17.23
N SER A 2 -15.44 -18.45 18.16
CA SER A 2 -14.20 -17.72 17.88
C SER A 2 -13.32 -18.59 16.97
N LEU A 3 -12.80 -18.00 15.89
CA LEU A 3 -11.80 -18.69 15.07
C LEU A 3 -10.53 -18.90 15.89
N PRO A 4 -9.80 -20.01 15.68
CA PRO A 4 -8.47 -20.20 16.27
C PRO A 4 -7.57 -19.01 15.90
N GLY A 5 -6.73 -18.57 16.85
CA GLY A 5 -5.85 -17.42 16.65
C GLY A 5 -4.98 -17.53 15.40
N SER A 6 -4.49 -18.73 15.10
CA SER A 6 -3.72 -19.03 13.88
C SER A 6 -4.51 -18.81 12.60
N LEU A 7 -5.79 -19.23 12.56
CA LEU A 7 -6.64 -19.05 11.39
C LEU A 7 -6.95 -17.57 11.14
N ARG A 8 -7.13 -16.80 12.22
CA ARG A 8 -7.30 -15.34 12.16
C ARG A 8 -6.05 -14.66 11.61
N THR A 9 -4.86 -15.07 12.06
CA THR A 9 -3.59 -14.55 11.56
C THR A 9 -3.40 -14.86 10.08
N VAL A 10 -3.65 -16.10 9.65
CA VAL A 10 -3.56 -16.49 8.23
C VAL A 10 -4.54 -15.69 7.37
N ALA A 11 -5.78 -15.51 7.84
CA ALA A 11 -6.77 -14.69 7.14
C ALA A 11 -6.32 -13.23 7.04
N ALA A 12 -5.81 -12.65 8.12
CA ALA A 12 -5.29 -11.28 8.13
C ALA A 12 -4.10 -11.11 7.16
N VAL A 13 -3.16 -12.05 7.17
CA VAL A 13 -2.02 -12.09 6.23
C VAL A 13 -2.51 -12.12 4.79
N ALA A 14 -3.45 -13.01 4.46
CA ALA A 14 -3.99 -13.12 3.10
C ALA A 14 -4.71 -11.83 2.67
N VAL A 15 -5.50 -11.23 3.56
CA VAL A 15 -6.23 -9.98 3.30
C VAL A 15 -5.27 -8.82 3.11
N TYR A 16 -4.32 -8.62 4.01
CA TYR A 16 -3.36 -7.52 3.89
C TYR A 16 -2.45 -7.67 2.68
N TRP A 17 -1.96 -8.88 2.40
CA TRP A 17 -1.22 -9.15 1.17
C TRP A 17 -2.03 -8.74 -0.06
N THR A 18 -3.27 -9.22 -0.15
CA THR A 18 -4.15 -8.94 -1.31
C THR A 18 -4.42 -7.44 -1.43
N ALA A 19 -4.71 -6.76 -0.33
CA ALA A 19 -4.96 -5.32 -0.31
C ALA A 19 -3.73 -4.51 -0.77
N ILE A 20 -2.52 -4.93 -0.39
CA ILE A 20 -1.26 -4.29 -0.81
C ILE A 20 -1.00 -4.56 -2.29
N ALA A 21 -1.12 -5.81 -2.72
CA ALA A 21 -0.91 -6.19 -4.12
C ALA A 21 -1.86 -5.45 -5.06
N LEU A 22 -3.14 -5.33 -4.70
CA LEU A 22 -4.13 -4.57 -5.45
C LEU A 22 -3.86 -3.07 -5.41
N GLY A 23 -3.64 -2.51 -4.22
CA GLY A 23 -3.41 -1.07 -4.06
C GLY A 23 -2.14 -0.59 -4.78
N GLY A 24 -1.04 -1.32 -4.66
CA GLY A 24 0.22 -0.97 -5.33
C GLY A 24 0.22 -1.22 -6.85
N SER A 25 -0.71 -2.05 -7.34
CA SER A 25 -0.87 -2.33 -8.77
C SER A 25 -1.93 -1.47 -9.46
N VAL A 26 -2.65 -0.61 -8.72
CA VAL A 26 -3.76 0.21 -9.27
C VAL A 26 -3.32 1.14 -10.40
N LEU A 27 -2.03 1.49 -10.44
CA LEU A 27 -1.43 2.37 -11.44
C LEU A 27 -0.82 1.59 -12.61
N LEU A 28 -0.86 0.25 -12.59
CA LEU A 28 -0.35 -0.58 -13.67
C LEU A 28 -1.44 -0.76 -14.74
N PRO A 29 -1.22 -0.29 -15.98
CA PRO A 29 -2.19 -0.46 -17.05
C PRO A 29 -2.24 -1.90 -17.58
N ASP A 30 -1.12 -2.63 -17.51
CA ASP A 30 -1.02 -4.04 -17.94
C ASP A 30 -0.72 -4.95 -16.73
N PRO A 31 -1.63 -5.88 -16.38
CA PRO A 31 -1.45 -6.80 -15.25
C PRO A 31 -0.36 -7.86 -15.49
N THR A 32 0.12 -8.03 -16.72
CA THR A 32 1.24 -8.93 -17.05
C THR A 32 2.60 -8.26 -16.92
N SER A 33 2.62 -6.95 -16.64
CA SER A 33 3.85 -6.20 -16.43
C SER A 33 4.67 -6.80 -15.27
N PRO A 34 5.99 -6.98 -15.44
CA PRO A 34 6.85 -7.47 -14.37
C PRO A 34 6.85 -6.54 -13.15
N LEU A 35 6.42 -5.27 -13.29
CA LEU A 35 6.26 -4.33 -12.19
C LEU A 35 5.24 -4.79 -11.14
N VAL A 36 4.30 -5.68 -11.49
CA VAL A 36 3.36 -6.27 -10.53
C VAL A 36 4.07 -7.07 -9.43
N ALA A 37 5.30 -7.53 -9.70
CA ALA A 37 6.13 -8.22 -8.71
C ALA A 37 6.53 -7.29 -7.56
N VAL A 38 6.63 -5.97 -7.78
CA VAL A 38 7.03 -5.00 -6.76
C VAL A 38 6.03 -4.95 -5.59
N PRO A 39 4.73 -4.65 -5.79
CA PRO A 39 3.77 -4.66 -4.70
C PRO A 39 3.47 -6.07 -4.21
N THR A 40 3.60 -7.10 -5.05
CA THR A 40 3.32 -8.49 -4.65
C THR A 40 4.41 -9.03 -3.74
N LEU A 41 5.68 -8.98 -4.15
CA LEU A 41 6.81 -9.48 -3.36
C LEU A 41 7.19 -8.52 -2.23
N GLY A 42 7.23 -7.21 -2.52
CA GLY A 42 7.51 -6.20 -1.51
C GLY A 42 6.43 -6.14 -0.44
N GLY A 43 5.15 -6.14 -0.84
CA GLY A 43 4.02 -6.24 0.08
C GLY A 43 4.04 -7.55 0.87
N GLY A 44 4.34 -8.66 0.20
CA GLY A 44 4.50 -9.95 0.85
C GLY A 44 5.59 -9.98 1.92
N ALA A 45 6.74 -9.36 1.65
CA ALA A 45 7.83 -9.24 2.63
C ALA A 45 7.41 -8.40 3.85
N VAL A 46 6.70 -7.29 3.63
CA VAL A 46 6.17 -6.45 4.73
C VAL A 46 5.14 -7.22 5.57
N VAL A 47 4.22 -7.94 4.93
CA VAL A 47 3.22 -8.76 5.62
C VAL A 47 3.88 -9.90 6.39
N ALA A 48 4.84 -10.59 5.80
CA ALA A 48 5.58 -11.66 6.46
C ALA A 48 6.35 -11.15 7.68
N HIS A 49 6.99 -9.99 7.55
CA HIS A 49 7.67 -9.34 8.67
C HIS A 49 6.68 -8.98 9.78
N ALA A 50 5.58 -8.30 9.46
CA ALA A 50 4.57 -7.93 10.44
C ALA A 50 3.93 -9.14 11.14
N ALA A 51 3.70 -10.24 10.42
CA ALA A 51 3.21 -11.47 11.00
C ALA A 51 4.24 -12.15 11.91
N HIS A 52 5.52 -12.05 11.56
CA HIS A 52 6.62 -12.62 12.36
C HIS A 52 6.88 -11.83 13.65
N THR A 53 6.62 -10.52 13.65
CA THR A 53 6.84 -9.62 14.80
C THR A 53 5.55 -9.30 15.56
N ASP A 54 4.44 -9.99 15.29
CA ASP A 54 3.11 -9.71 15.88
C ASP A 54 2.60 -8.26 15.69
N ARG A 55 3.03 -7.57 14.62
CA ARG A 55 2.70 -6.16 14.30
C ARG A 55 1.63 -6.00 13.22
N LEU A 56 0.63 -6.86 13.23
CA LEU A 56 -0.46 -6.83 12.23
C LEU A 56 -1.37 -5.61 12.37
N VAL A 57 -1.43 -5.01 13.56
CA VAL A 57 -2.24 -3.80 13.81
C VAL A 57 -1.59 -2.58 13.16
N GLU A 58 -0.29 -2.41 13.35
CA GLU A 58 0.53 -1.36 12.72
C GLU A 58 0.49 -1.49 11.20
N LEU A 59 0.58 -2.73 10.70
CA LEU A 59 0.39 -3.01 9.29
C LEU A 59 -0.99 -2.55 8.80
N GLY A 60 -2.06 -2.80 9.57
CA GLY A 60 -3.40 -2.32 9.24
C GLY A 60 -3.47 -0.80 9.08
N TYR A 61 -2.84 -0.04 9.97
CA TYR A 61 -2.76 1.42 9.85
C TYR A 61 -1.94 1.87 8.62
N ALA A 62 -0.85 1.16 8.32
CA ALA A 62 -0.03 1.44 7.14
C ALA A 62 -0.78 1.16 5.84
N VAL A 63 -1.48 0.03 5.75
CA VAL A 63 -2.34 -0.32 4.61
C VAL A 63 -3.46 0.71 4.43
N GLY A 64 -4.10 1.14 5.53
CA GLY A 64 -5.09 2.22 5.49
C GLY A 64 -4.51 3.52 4.95
N THR A 65 -3.31 3.90 5.40
CA THR A 65 -2.59 5.09 4.92
C THR A 65 -2.27 5.01 3.42
N MET A 66 -1.82 3.84 2.96
CA MET A 66 -1.57 3.59 1.53
C MET A 66 -2.85 3.76 0.72
N TRP A 67 -3.99 3.24 1.17
CA TRP A 67 -5.28 3.41 0.48
C TRP A 67 -5.78 4.86 0.49
N ILE A 68 -5.51 5.62 1.55
CA ILE A 68 -5.76 7.07 1.56
C ILE A 68 -4.92 7.77 0.48
N ALA A 69 -3.66 7.36 0.30
CA ALA A 69 -2.83 7.89 -0.78
C ALA A 69 -3.39 7.54 -2.17
N VAL A 70 -3.88 6.30 -2.36
CA VAL A 70 -4.57 5.89 -3.59
C VAL A 70 -5.81 6.74 -3.85
N LEU A 71 -6.62 7.00 -2.82
CA LEU A 71 -7.80 7.87 -2.93
C LEU A 71 -7.39 9.31 -3.28
N ALA A 72 -6.36 9.86 -2.63
CA ALA A 72 -5.86 11.20 -2.92
C ALA A 72 -5.33 11.31 -4.35
N LEU A 73 -4.61 10.30 -4.84
CA LEU A 73 -4.17 10.20 -6.23
C LEU A 73 -5.37 10.16 -7.18
N SER A 74 -6.38 9.35 -6.89
CA SER A 74 -7.58 9.19 -7.72
C SER A 74 -8.39 10.49 -7.82
N ILE A 75 -8.54 11.21 -6.70
CA ILE A 75 -9.20 12.52 -6.67
C ILE A 75 -8.35 13.56 -7.39
N GLY A 76 -7.03 13.56 -7.14
CA GLY A 76 -6.09 14.50 -7.74
C GLY A 76 -6.06 14.43 -9.26
N THR A 77 -5.99 13.22 -9.83
CA THR A 77 -6.04 13.04 -11.29
C THR A 77 -7.38 13.50 -11.86
N GLY A 78 -8.50 13.15 -11.23
CA GLY A 78 -9.82 13.59 -11.65
C GLY A 78 -10.00 15.12 -11.63
N VAL A 79 -9.46 15.82 -10.62
CA VAL A 79 -9.49 17.29 -10.54
C VAL A 79 -8.65 17.93 -11.64
N VAL A 80 -7.45 17.39 -11.91
CA VAL A 80 -6.57 17.89 -12.99
C VAL A 80 -7.26 17.74 -14.35
N ASP A 81 -7.91 16.61 -14.60
CA ASP A 81 -8.62 16.37 -15.86
C ASP A 81 -9.79 17.34 -16.07
N VAL A 82 -10.51 17.72 -15.00
CA VAL A 82 -11.66 18.63 -15.07
C VAL A 82 -11.23 20.09 -15.24
N PHE A 83 -10.19 20.53 -14.52
CA PHE A 83 -9.90 21.97 -14.38
C PHE A 83 -8.65 22.45 -15.12
N ALA A 84 -7.67 21.58 -15.38
CA ALA A 84 -6.39 22.00 -15.95
C ALA A 84 -6.23 21.69 -17.45
N LEU A 85 -6.92 20.67 -17.98
CA LEU A 85 -6.71 20.18 -19.36
C LEU A 85 -8.02 19.91 -20.11
N PRO A 86 -8.70 20.95 -20.64
CA PRO A 86 -9.90 20.76 -21.44
C PRO A 86 -9.55 20.17 -22.82
N ARG A 87 -9.76 18.85 -23.00
CA ARG A 87 -9.98 18.15 -24.29
C ARG A 87 -9.05 18.54 -25.46
N ARG A 88 -7.74 18.64 -25.27
CA ARG A 88 -6.80 18.63 -26.40
C ARG A 88 -5.65 17.67 -26.13
N GLU A 89 -5.71 16.54 -26.81
CA GLU A 89 -4.60 15.62 -27.12
C GLU A 89 -3.60 15.42 -25.99
N ILE A 90 -4.03 14.70 -24.94
CA ILE A 90 -3.08 14.05 -24.06
C ILE A 90 -2.74 12.72 -24.72
N ALA A 91 -1.51 12.54 -25.18
CA ALA A 91 -0.92 11.21 -25.17
C ALA A 91 -1.09 10.73 -23.71
N PRO A 92 -1.98 9.75 -23.44
CA PRO A 92 -2.40 9.45 -22.08
C PRO A 92 -1.16 9.32 -21.20
N LEU A 93 -1.05 10.07 -20.09
CA LEU A 93 0.06 9.82 -19.16
C LEU A 93 0.02 8.36 -18.63
N ALA A 94 -1.14 7.69 -18.77
CA ALA A 94 -1.33 6.26 -18.60
C ALA A 94 -0.50 5.39 -19.57
N ASP A 95 -0.17 5.89 -20.77
CA ASP A 95 0.69 5.22 -21.75
C ASP A 95 2.18 5.50 -21.51
N TYR A 96 2.53 6.33 -20.51
CA TYR A 96 3.93 6.59 -20.15
C TYR A 96 4.39 5.61 -19.07
N PRO A 97 5.17 4.55 -19.42
CA PRO A 97 5.52 3.47 -18.49
C PRO A 97 6.30 3.95 -17.26
N GLY A 98 7.01 5.09 -17.37
CA GLY A 98 7.75 5.69 -16.27
C GLY A 98 6.87 6.20 -15.13
N ILE A 99 5.68 6.72 -15.42
CA ILE A 99 4.77 7.30 -14.41
C ILE A 99 4.10 6.19 -13.61
N ALA A 100 3.68 5.12 -14.27
CA ALA A 100 3.16 3.92 -13.62
C ALA A 100 4.21 3.30 -12.69
N ALA A 101 5.46 3.19 -13.14
CA ALA A 101 6.56 2.67 -12.31
C ALA A 101 6.83 3.54 -11.07
N ILE A 102 6.93 4.86 -11.24
CA ILE A 102 7.14 5.80 -10.11
C ILE A 102 5.97 5.74 -9.13
N GLY A 103 4.74 5.68 -9.64
CA GLY A 103 3.54 5.56 -8.82
C GLY A 103 3.49 4.27 -8.01
N THR A 104 3.75 3.11 -8.63
CA THR A 104 3.77 1.81 -7.96
C THR A 104 4.86 1.74 -6.89
N VAL A 105 6.08 2.16 -7.22
CA VAL A 105 7.19 2.20 -6.25
C VAL A 105 6.90 3.22 -5.14
N GLY A 106 6.32 4.37 -5.48
CA GLY A 106 5.92 5.41 -4.54
C GLY A 106 4.87 4.92 -3.55
N LEU A 107 3.85 4.19 -4.00
CA LEU A 107 2.82 3.59 -3.13
C LEU A 107 3.41 2.54 -2.17
N LEU A 108 4.33 1.71 -2.66
CA LEU A 108 5.08 0.79 -1.79
C LEU A 108 5.93 1.57 -0.78
N GLY A 109 6.57 2.66 -1.20
CA GLY A 109 7.31 3.56 -0.31
C GLY A 109 6.44 4.16 0.79
N VAL A 110 5.23 4.64 0.45
CA VAL A 110 4.25 5.14 1.43
C VAL A 110 3.90 4.06 2.44
N LEU A 111 3.63 2.82 1.99
CA LEU A 111 3.34 1.69 2.87
C LEU A 111 4.50 1.44 3.84
N VAL A 112 5.73 1.32 3.33
CA VAL A 112 6.92 1.02 4.14
C VAL A 112 7.20 2.11 5.17
N VAL A 113 7.14 3.38 4.76
CA VAL A 113 7.35 4.52 5.65
C VAL A 113 6.27 4.60 6.72
N ALA A 114 4.99 4.42 6.34
CA ALA A 114 3.89 4.41 7.29
C ALA A 114 4.04 3.27 8.31
N TYR A 115 4.36 2.06 7.84
CA TYR A 115 4.56 0.90 8.70
C TYR A 115 5.72 1.11 9.69
N ALA A 116 6.86 1.63 9.23
CA ALA A 116 7.98 1.94 10.10
C ALA A 116 7.62 3.03 11.13
N ALA A 117 6.87 4.06 10.73
CA ALA A 117 6.47 5.17 11.61
C ALA A 117 5.46 4.74 12.68
N PHE A 118 4.52 3.83 12.36
CA PHE A 118 3.62 3.26 13.34
C PHE A 118 4.33 2.28 14.27
N SER A 119 5.19 1.41 13.72
CA SER A 119 5.97 0.46 14.54
C SER A 119 6.84 1.17 15.57
N ARG A 120 7.56 2.23 15.15
CA ARG A 120 8.38 3.03 16.05
C ARG A 120 7.56 3.72 17.15
N ARG A 121 6.37 4.23 16.81
CA ARG A 121 5.48 4.85 17.80
C ARG A 121 4.94 3.86 18.83
N SER A 122 4.64 2.64 18.41
CA SER A 122 4.27 1.57 19.36
C SER A 122 5.43 1.25 20.30
N ASP A 123 6.66 1.14 19.77
CA ASP A 123 7.84 0.83 20.60
C ASP A 123 8.15 1.92 21.63
N GLU A 124 8.05 3.19 21.22
CA GLU A 124 8.23 4.34 22.13
C GLU A 124 7.18 4.35 23.24
N ARG A 125 5.95 3.92 22.93
CA ARG A 125 4.86 3.84 23.91
C ARG A 125 5.07 2.68 24.91
N ASP A 126 5.43 1.51 24.42
CA ASP A 126 5.66 0.33 25.27
C ASP A 126 6.83 0.57 26.24
N ALA A 127 7.88 1.28 25.79
CA ALA A 127 8.99 1.68 26.64
C ALA A 127 8.55 2.64 27.76
N ALA A 128 7.72 3.64 27.44
CA ALA A 128 7.23 4.61 28.42
C ALA A 128 6.27 4.01 29.45
N GLU A 129 5.52 2.96 29.09
CA GLU A 129 4.64 2.23 30.02
C GLU A 129 5.43 1.27 30.93
N SER A 130 6.71 1.02 30.64
CA SER A 130 7.60 0.11 31.39
C SER A 130 8.51 0.83 32.41
N GLU A 131 8.55 2.16 32.42
CA GLU A 131 9.22 3.01 33.43
C GLU A 131 8.29 3.38 34.60
#